data_AF-A0A8S3UZY2-F1
#
_entry.id   AF-A0A8S3UZY2-F1
#
_cell.length_a   1.000
_cell.length_b   1.000
_cell.length_c   1.000
_cell.angle_alpha   90.00
_cell.angle_beta   90.00
_cell.angle_gamma   90.00
#
_symmetry.space_group_name_H-M   'P 1'
#
loop_
_entity.id
_entity.type
_entity.pdbx_description
1 polymer ?
#
loop_
_entity_poly.entity_id
_entity_poly.type
_entity_poly.pdbx_seq_one_letter_code
_entity_poly.pdbx_strand_id
1 'polypeptide(L)'
;MTRLHNEFRSKTAKENWAADMMKMKWDYTAANVAQKWADQCEFKHSTNKYGENLFVTTAQDIYKAMDQSVNSWFNEVRFYNYNYDCYSDSCFKKVGHYTQLVWAKTFLLGCGMNKKIGNIMKNKILNKPYTKGKPCSKCPGYCTSESLCRKIPAKRTLYDLLTRITDTKSDWNVENEEDLEDQRKERRNEEKEEDLEDQRKERRNEEKEEDLEDQRKERRNEEKEEDLEDQRKERRNEEKGED
;
A
#
# COMPACT_ATOMS: atom_id res chain seq x y z
N MET A 1 -4.39 -2.51 8.76
CA MET A 1 -3.44 -1.38 8.69
C MET A 1 -4.00 -0.02 9.16
N THR A 2 -4.94 0.61 8.44
CA THR A 2 -5.40 1.99 8.69
C THR A 2 -5.99 2.27 10.09
N ARG A 3 -6.67 1.27 10.69
CA ARG A 3 -7.21 1.36 12.06
C ARG A 3 -6.15 1.77 13.09
N LEU A 4 -5.03 1.03 13.15
CA LEU A 4 -3.95 1.28 14.11
C LEU A 4 -3.27 2.65 13.89
N HIS A 5 -3.11 3.06 12.63
CA HIS A 5 -2.58 4.38 12.32
C HIS A 5 -3.47 5.49 12.91
N ASN A 6 -4.79 5.40 12.72
CA ASN A 6 -5.73 6.36 13.31
C ASN A 6 -5.80 6.27 14.84
N GLU A 7 -5.71 5.07 15.42
CA GLU A 7 -5.66 4.85 16.87
C GLU A 7 -4.46 5.56 17.52
N PHE A 8 -3.25 5.35 17.00
CA PHE A 8 -2.03 6.00 17.49
C PHE A 8 -1.97 7.50 17.19
N ARG A 9 -2.58 7.96 16.07
CA ARG A 9 -2.73 9.39 15.77
C ARG A 9 -3.73 10.06 16.72
N SER A 10 -4.84 9.41 17.05
CA SER A 10 -5.80 9.83 18.08
C SER A 10 -5.13 9.94 19.45
N LYS A 11 -4.37 8.91 19.84
CA LYS A 11 -3.56 8.90 21.07
C LYS A 11 -2.59 10.08 21.10
N THR A 12 -1.82 10.27 20.04
CA THR A 12 -0.87 11.40 19.91
C THR A 12 -1.57 12.76 19.95
N ALA A 13 -2.75 12.89 19.33
CA ALA A 13 -3.51 14.13 19.39
C ALA A 13 -3.92 14.47 20.83
N LYS A 14 -4.51 13.50 21.54
CA LYS A 14 -5.02 13.66 22.91
C LYS A 14 -3.89 13.86 23.94
N GLU A 15 -2.84 13.05 23.89
CA GLU A 15 -1.76 13.05 24.88
C GLU A 15 -0.70 14.11 24.60
N ASN A 16 -0.27 14.26 23.34
CA ASN A 16 0.82 15.16 22.95
C ASN A 16 0.35 16.48 22.32
N TRP A 17 -0.96 16.77 22.38
CA TRP A 17 -1.59 18.02 21.96
C TRP A 17 -1.35 18.33 20.47
N ALA A 18 -1.82 17.45 19.56
CA ALA A 18 -1.77 17.70 18.12
C ALA A 18 -3.07 18.35 17.60
N ALA A 19 -2.98 19.59 17.15
CA ALA A 19 -4.13 20.43 16.81
C ALA A 19 -4.70 20.22 15.39
N ASP A 20 -3.90 19.63 14.50
CA ASP A 20 -4.14 19.49 13.04
C ASP A 20 -4.04 18.04 12.54
N MET A 21 -4.02 17.06 13.45
CA MET A 21 -3.81 15.65 13.14
C MET A 21 -4.93 15.06 12.26
N MET A 22 -4.68 14.86 10.96
CA MET A 22 -5.68 14.29 10.05
C MET A 22 -5.96 12.82 10.34
N LYS A 23 -7.22 12.40 10.16
CA LYS A 23 -7.60 10.99 10.02
C LYS A 23 -7.10 10.47 8.67
N MET A 24 -6.41 9.33 8.69
CA MET A 24 -5.96 8.64 7.48
C MET A 24 -7.08 7.79 6.89
N LYS A 25 -7.22 7.80 5.56
CA LYS A 25 -7.96 6.78 4.79
C LYS A 25 -6.99 5.88 4.03
N TRP A 26 -7.47 4.71 3.60
CA TRP A 26 -6.72 3.87 2.66
C TRP A 26 -6.67 4.52 1.28
N ASP A 27 -5.62 4.23 0.52
CA ASP A 27 -5.39 4.74 -0.83
C ASP A 27 -4.77 3.66 -1.71
N TYR A 28 -5.53 3.19 -2.71
CA TYR A 28 -5.10 2.09 -3.59
C TYR A 28 -3.96 2.47 -4.52
N THR A 29 -3.80 3.76 -4.88
CA THR A 29 -2.65 4.22 -5.66
C THR A 29 -1.36 4.11 -4.85
N ALA A 30 -1.38 4.55 -3.59
CA ALA A 30 -0.26 4.39 -2.66
C ALA A 30 0.01 2.90 -2.37
N ALA A 31 -1.03 2.07 -2.25
CA ALA A 31 -0.88 0.63 -2.01
C ALA A 31 -0.20 -0.08 -3.20
N ASN A 32 -0.64 0.20 -4.43
CA ASN A 32 -0.05 -0.36 -5.64
C ASN A 32 1.40 0.09 -5.87
N VAL A 33 1.75 1.33 -5.47
CA VAL A 33 3.14 1.81 -5.48
C VAL A 33 3.98 1.11 -4.40
N ALA A 34 3.42 0.85 -3.22
CA ALA A 34 4.11 0.15 -2.14
C ALA A 34 4.31 -1.35 -2.45
N GLN A 35 3.32 -2.02 -3.07
CA GLN A 35 3.42 -3.43 -3.46
C GLN A 35 4.49 -3.64 -4.53
N LYS A 36 4.49 -2.84 -5.60
CA LYS A 36 5.52 -2.89 -6.65
C LYS A 36 6.95 -2.71 -6.11
N TRP A 37 7.13 -2.06 -4.95
CA TRP A 37 8.41 -2.00 -4.24
C TRP A 37 8.66 -3.23 -3.36
N ALA A 38 7.64 -3.74 -2.65
CA ALA A 38 7.73 -4.97 -1.86
C ALA A 38 8.16 -6.18 -2.72
N ASP A 39 7.63 -6.25 -3.94
CA ASP A 39 7.89 -7.33 -4.89
C ASP A 39 9.38 -7.39 -5.30
N GLN A 40 10.12 -6.27 -5.23
CA GLN A 40 11.58 -6.24 -5.44
C GLN A 40 12.37 -7.00 -4.37
N CYS A 41 11.76 -7.26 -3.20
CA CYS A 41 12.35 -7.97 -2.06
C CYS A 41 13.59 -7.28 -1.43
N GLU A 42 13.84 -6.00 -1.73
CA GLU A 42 14.97 -5.25 -1.19
C GLU A 42 14.60 -4.52 0.10
N PHE A 43 15.28 -4.81 1.22
CA PHE A 43 15.13 -4.03 2.46
C PHE A 43 15.91 -2.70 2.40
N LYS A 44 15.56 -1.87 1.43
CA LYS A 44 16.06 -0.51 1.27
C LYS A 44 14.91 0.43 0.92
N HIS A 45 15.10 1.71 1.21
CA HIS A 45 14.10 2.73 0.95
C HIS A 45 13.92 2.96 -0.56
N SER A 46 12.68 3.17 -1.00
CA SER A 46 12.37 3.37 -2.42
C SER A 46 12.79 4.77 -2.93
N THR A 47 12.65 5.03 -4.24
CA THR A 47 12.97 6.31 -4.91
C THR A 47 11.74 7.13 -5.32
N ASN A 48 10.53 6.71 -4.90
CA ASN A 48 9.27 7.42 -5.19
C ASN A 48 9.03 8.66 -4.29
N LYS A 49 7.81 9.22 -4.29
CA LYS A 49 7.46 10.53 -3.69
C LYS A 49 6.57 10.52 -2.42
N TYR A 50 6.17 9.36 -1.88
CA TYR A 50 5.19 9.23 -0.78
C TYR A 50 5.87 9.01 0.59
N GLY A 51 5.50 9.61 1.73
CA GLY A 51 6.26 9.48 3.02
C GLY A 51 6.41 8.06 3.63
N GLU A 52 7.49 7.69 4.37
CA GLU A 52 7.95 6.28 4.62
C GLU A 52 7.95 5.71 6.04
N ASN A 53 7.56 4.43 6.17
CA ASN A 53 8.16 3.49 7.12
C ASN A 53 8.58 2.18 6.43
N LEU A 54 9.60 1.46 6.96
CA LEU A 54 9.93 0.07 6.59
C LEU A 54 9.87 -0.86 7.81
N PHE A 55 9.50 -2.14 7.61
CA PHE A 55 9.54 -3.16 8.67
C PHE A 55 9.87 -4.55 8.12
N VAL A 56 10.47 -5.42 8.94
CA VAL A 56 10.72 -6.83 8.63
C VAL A 56 10.46 -7.68 9.88
N THR A 57 9.89 -8.88 9.70
CA THR A 57 9.55 -9.81 10.78
C THR A 57 9.54 -11.24 10.27
N THR A 58 9.69 -12.20 11.18
CA THR A 58 9.51 -13.65 10.94
C THR A 58 8.07 -14.12 11.18
N ALA A 59 7.15 -13.22 11.52
CA ALA A 59 5.73 -13.55 11.66
C ALA A 59 5.11 -13.98 10.31
N GLN A 60 4.67 -15.23 10.23
CA GLN A 60 4.00 -15.78 9.04
C GLN A 60 2.54 -15.33 8.90
N ASP A 61 1.87 -14.98 10.00
CA ASP A 61 0.55 -14.36 9.97
C ASP A 61 0.65 -12.89 9.57
N ILE A 62 -0.18 -12.51 8.60
CA ILE A 62 -0.21 -11.19 7.97
C ILE A 62 -0.71 -10.14 8.97
N TYR A 63 -1.73 -10.45 9.76
CA TYR A 63 -2.29 -9.50 10.72
C TYR A 63 -1.29 -9.20 11.83
N LYS A 64 -0.66 -10.23 12.40
CA LYS A 64 0.45 -10.10 13.36
C LYS A 64 1.64 -9.33 12.78
N ALA A 65 2.00 -9.53 11.51
CA ALA A 65 3.06 -8.76 10.86
C ALA A 65 2.69 -7.27 10.69
N MET A 66 1.43 -6.96 10.34
CA MET A 66 0.93 -5.58 10.30
C MET A 66 0.93 -4.95 11.70
N ASP A 67 0.35 -5.60 12.71
CA ASP A 67 0.28 -5.10 14.07
C ASP A 67 1.67 -4.88 14.67
N GLN A 68 2.61 -5.82 14.48
CA GLN A 68 4.00 -5.65 14.87
C GLN A 68 4.66 -4.44 14.20
N SER A 69 4.43 -4.22 12.90
CA SER A 69 5.03 -3.08 12.18
C SER A 69 4.59 -1.74 12.77
N VAL A 70 3.29 -1.50 12.92
CA VAL A 70 2.76 -0.21 13.42
C VAL A 70 3.12 0.01 14.89
N ASN A 71 3.08 -1.04 15.72
CA ASN A 71 3.53 -0.94 17.11
C ASN A 71 5.03 -0.65 17.22
N SER A 72 5.88 -1.30 16.40
CA SER A 72 7.33 -1.05 16.38
C SER A 72 7.63 0.40 16.02
N TRP A 73 6.99 0.91 14.95
CA TRP A 73 7.12 2.29 14.49
C TRP A 73 6.62 3.30 15.52
N PHE A 74 5.48 3.06 16.16
CA PHE A 74 4.96 3.97 17.19
C PHE A 74 5.84 4.01 18.45
N ASN A 75 6.42 2.87 18.85
CA ASN A 75 7.24 2.76 20.06
C ASN A 75 8.53 3.61 20.04
N GLU A 76 8.93 4.15 18.87
CA GLU A 76 9.97 5.18 18.78
C GLU A 76 9.60 6.49 19.50
N VAL A 77 8.32 6.71 19.85
CA VAL A 77 7.86 7.87 20.65
C VAL A 77 8.67 8.07 21.93
N ARG A 78 9.18 6.98 22.54
CA ARG A 78 10.03 7.01 23.74
C ARG A 78 11.39 7.71 23.55
N PHE A 79 11.82 7.90 22.30
CA PHE A 79 13.04 8.62 21.93
C PHE A 79 12.73 10.01 21.34
N TYR A 80 11.46 10.33 21.11
CA TYR A 80 11.03 11.59 20.52
C TYR A 80 10.72 12.63 21.59
N ASN A 81 11.18 13.87 21.38
CA ASN A 81 10.77 15.01 22.19
C ASN A 81 10.39 16.17 21.27
N TYR A 82 9.12 16.57 21.29
CA TYR A 82 8.58 17.62 20.42
C TYR A 82 9.36 18.94 20.49
N ASN A 83 9.90 19.28 21.67
CA ASN A 83 10.54 20.58 21.88
C ASN A 83 11.95 20.66 21.25
N TYR A 84 12.58 19.52 20.95
CA TYR A 84 13.88 19.46 20.28
C TYR A 84 13.71 19.11 18.80
N ASP A 85 14.71 19.44 17.98
CA ASP A 85 14.72 19.13 16.55
C ASP A 85 15.71 18.02 16.21
N CYS A 86 15.29 17.15 15.30
CA CYS A 86 15.93 15.87 15.02
C CYS A 86 16.61 15.89 13.64
N TYR A 87 17.51 16.86 13.45
CA TYR A 87 18.10 17.15 12.13
C TYR A 87 19.23 16.17 11.72
N SER A 88 19.90 15.51 12.66
CA SER A 88 20.95 14.53 12.34
C SER A 88 20.38 13.18 11.91
N ASP A 89 21.07 12.46 11.01
CA ASP A 89 20.67 11.10 10.64
C ASP A 89 20.73 10.12 11.81
N SER A 90 21.62 10.34 12.78
CA SER A 90 21.72 9.57 14.02
C SER A 90 20.53 9.76 14.97
N CYS A 91 19.83 10.91 14.86
CA CYS A 91 18.54 11.15 15.51
C CYS A 91 17.39 10.58 14.68
N PHE A 92 17.35 10.89 13.38
CA PHE A 92 16.25 10.47 12.50
C PHE A 92 16.08 8.94 12.46
N LYS A 93 17.18 8.17 12.47
CA LYS A 93 17.17 6.69 12.58
C LYS A 93 16.53 6.13 13.87
N LYS A 94 16.15 6.97 14.84
CA LYS A 94 15.51 6.57 16.11
C LYS A 94 14.05 7.01 16.26
N VAL A 95 13.58 7.94 15.43
CA VAL A 95 12.22 8.55 15.53
C VAL A 95 11.52 8.76 14.19
N GLY A 96 12.17 8.41 13.08
CA GLY A 96 11.64 8.63 11.73
C GLY A 96 10.32 7.90 11.50
N HIS A 97 10.18 6.68 12.03
CA HIS A 97 8.98 5.89 11.82
C HIS A 97 7.80 6.38 12.66
N TYR A 98 8.05 6.77 13.91
CA TYR A 98 7.03 7.44 14.73
C TYR A 98 6.60 8.76 14.09
N THR A 99 7.55 9.62 13.73
CA THR A 99 7.26 10.97 13.18
C THR A 99 6.51 10.91 11.86
N GLN A 100 6.77 9.92 10.99
CA GLN A 100 5.96 9.70 9.80
C GLN A 100 4.55 9.18 10.10
N LEU A 101 4.41 8.21 11.02
CA LEU A 101 3.12 7.65 11.45
C LEU A 101 2.20 8.75 12.01
N VAL A 102 2.75 9.67 12.80
CA VAL A 102 2.02 10.82 13.38
C VAL A 102 2.12 12.10 12.54
N TRP A 103 2.49 12.00 11.25
CA TRP A 103 2.58 13.18 10.39
C TRP A 103 1.20 13.73 10.04
N ALA A 104 0.82 14.87 10.62
CA ALA A 104 -0.52 15.45 10.55
C ALA A 104 -1.04 15.59 9.11
N LYS A 105 -0.19 16.05 8.19
CA LYS A 105 -0.56 16.27 6.77
C LYS A 105 -0.66 14.99 5.93
N THR A 106 -0.19 13.83 6.42
CA THR A 106 -0.35 12.56 5.71
C THR A 106 -1.69 11.96 6.09
N PHE A 107 -2.66 11.97 5.16
CA PHE A 107 -4.01 11.46 5.35
C PHE A 107 -4.40 10.33 4.37
N LEU A 108 -3.47 9.94 3.49
CA LEU A 108 -3.58 8.79 2.59
C LEU A 108 -2.56 7.74 3.04
N LEU A 109 -2.96 6.48 3.01
CA LEU A 109 -2.14 5.34 3.46
C LEU A 109 -2.33 4.17 2.50
N GLY A 110 -1.21 3.69 1.96
CA GLY A 110 -1.15 2.41 1.27
C GLY A 110 0.02 1.61 1.82
N CYS A 111 -0.10 0.29 1.79
CA CYS A 111 0.98 -0.63 2.13
C CYS A 111 0.94 -1.81 1.16
N GLY A 112 2.14 -2.26 0.76
CA GLY A 112 2.33 -3.53 0.10
C GLY A 112 3.31 -4.37 0.92
N MET A 113 3.28 -5.68 0.71
CA MET A 113 4.01 -6.67 1.50
C MET A 113 4.41 -7.85 0.65
N ASN A 114 5.67 -8.27 0.77
CA ASN A 114 6.16 -9.51 0.19
C ASN A 114 6.38 -10.53 1.31
N LYS A 115 5.99 -11.79 1.12
CA LYS A 115 6.26 -12.88 2.08
C LYS A 115 7.76 -13.12 2.32
N LYS A 116 8.62 -12.53 1.48
CA LYS A 116 10.08 -12.49 1.67
C LYS A 116 10.58 -11.21 2.37
N ILE A 117 9.85 -10.08 2.36
CA ILE A 117 10.07 -8.86 3.20
C ILE A 117 8.89 -7.86 3.13
N GLY A 118 8.35 -7.48 4.30
CA GLY A 118 8.12 -6.10 4.75
C GLY A 118 7.01 -5.18 4.18
N ASN A 119 6.51 -4.27 5.05
CA ASN A 119 5.60 -3.14 4.75
C ASN A 119 6.38 -1.82 4.51
N ILE A 120 5.86 -0.89 3.68
CA ILE A 120 6.63 0.15 2.92
C ILE A 120 5.93 1.52 2.73
N MET A 121 6.72 2.63 2.57
CA MET A 121 6.47 3.82 1.67
C MET A 121 7.80 4.61 1.28
N LYS A 122 7.96 5.98 1.33
CA LYS A 122 9.16 6.81 0.85
C LYS A 122 9.41 8.34 1.29
N ASN A 123 9.74 8.78 2.53
CA ASN A 123 10.42 10.08 2.84
C ASN A 123 10.96 10.29 4.30
N LYS A 124 11.80 11.34 4.51
CA LYS A 124 12.33 11.92 5.78
C LYS A 124 11.94 13.42 5.86
N ILE A 125 11.24 13.88 6.90
CA ILE A 125 10.72 15.26 6.95
C ILE A 125 11.34 16.08 8.10
N LEU A 126 12.11 17.13 7.76
CA LEU A 126 12.86 17.99 8.70
C LEU A 126 11.99 19.04 9.43
N ASN A 127 10.80 18.69 9.89
CA ASN A 127 9.90 19.62 10.59
C ASN A 127 9.13 18.91 11.73
N LYS A 128 8.47 19.66 12.61
CA LYS A 128 7.54 19.08 13.60
C LYS A 128 6.40 18.35 12.87
N PRO A 129 6.01 17.13 13.31
CA PRO A 129 5.04 16.31 12.59
C PRO A 129 3.59 16.78 12.68
N TYR A 130 3.27 17.63 13.65
CA TYR A 130 1.95 18.24 13.86
C TYR A 130 2.11 19.63 14.50
N THR A 131 1.07 20.45 14.41
CA THR A 131 1.00 21.73 15.14
C THR A 131 0.58 21.47 16.58
N LYS A 132 1.35 21.97 17.56
CA LYS A 132 1.00 21.83 18.99
C LYS A 132 -0.18 22.71 19.39
N GLY A 133 -1.17 22.15 20.08
CA GLY A 133 -2.38 22.83 20.58
C GLY A 133 -3.51 21.84 20.92
N LYS A 134 -4.65 22.35 21.40
CA LYS A 134 -5.83 21.52 21.72
C LYS A 134 -6.21 20.66 20.49
N PRO A 135 -6.57 19.36 20.65
CA PRO A 135 -7.01 18.52 19.54
C PRO A 135 -8.08 19.20 18.67
N CYS A 136 -7.98 19.01 17.36
CA CYS A 136 -8.85 19.63 16.34
C CYS A 136 -8.92 21.17 16.31
N SER A 137 -8.13 21.92 17.11
CA SER A 137 -8.19 23.40 17.11
C SER A 137 -7.71 24.09 15.83
N LYS A 138 -7.15 23.33 14.86
CA LYS A 138 -6.89 23.79 13.48
C LYS A 138 -7.92 23.32 12.46
N CYS A 139 -8.95 22.57 12.87
CA CYS A 139 -10.02 22.06 12.01
C CYS A 139 -11.43 22.14 12.68
N PRO A 140 -11.86 23.31 13.21
CA PRO A 140 -13.20 23.47 13.78
C PRO A 140 -14.29 23.12 12.75
N GLY A 141 -15.36 22.47 13.20
CA GLY A 141 -16.39 21.85 12.35
C GLY A 141 -16.01 20.49 11.72
N TYR A 142 -14.72 20.13 11.65
CA TYR A 142 -14.25 18.93 10.93
C TYR A 142 -13.55 17.89 11.82
N CYS A 143 -13.73 17.97 13.14
CA CYS A 143 -13.24 16.95 14.05
C CYS A 143 -14.02 15.61 13.86
N THR A 144 -13.39 14.50 14.28
CA THR A 144 -14.06 13.22 14.55
C THR A 144 -14.13 12.99 16.06
N SER A 145 -14.99 12.06 16.49
CA SER A 145 -15.02 11.54 17.86
C SER A 145 -13.67 10.97 18.34
N GLU A 146 -12.80 10.55 17.42
CA GLU A 146 -11.43 10.11 17.73
C GLU A 146 -10.47 11.29 18.02
N SER A 147 -10.93 12.54 17.92
CA SER A 147 -10.13 13.77 18.00
C SER A 147 -9.14 13.95 16.84
N LEU A 148 -9.55 13.54 15.64
CA LEU A 148 -8.80 13.69 14.39
C LEU A 148 -9.51 14.65 13.43
N CYS A 149 -8.74 15.36 12.59
CA CYS A 149 -9.29 16.23 11.54
C CYS A 149 -9.73 15.44 10.31
N ARG A 150 -10.89 15.79 9.74
CA ARG A 150 -11.31 15.40 8.38
C ARG A 150 -10.86 16.47 7.37
N LYS A 151 -10.88 16.09 6.08
CA LYS A 151 -10.60 17.01 4.96
C LYS A 151 -11.73 18.02 4.84
N ILE A 152 -11.39 19.31 4.88
CA ILE A 152 -12.33 20.41 4.62
C ILE A 152 -12.76 20.33 3.14
N PRO A 153 -14.06 20.31 2.81
CA PRO A 153 -14.55 20.36 1.43
C PRO A 153 -14.06 21.61 0.68
N ALA A 154 -13.75 21.46 -0.61
CA ALA A 154 -13.28 22.57 -1.45
C ALA A 154 -14.40 23.59 -1.75
N LYS A 155 -15.65 23.12 -1.83
CA LYS A 155 -16.86 23.94 -1.81
C LYS A 155 -17.37 23.94 -0.37
N ARG A 156 -17.40 25.08 0.32
CA ARG A 156 -18.11 25.19 1.61
C ARG A 156 -19.61 25.22 1.33
N THR A 157 -20.32 24.24 1.85
CA THR A 157 -21.78 24.23 1.93
C THR A 157 -22.27 25.29 2.93
N LEU A 158 -23.59 25.55 2.94
CA LEU A 158 -24.19 26.38 3.99
C LEU A 158 -24.02 25.76 5.38
N TYR A 159 -23.97 24.43 5.46
CA TYR A 159 -23.74 23.67 6.69
C TYR A 159 -22.31 23.88 7.25
N ASP A 160 -21.29 24.00 6.38
CA ASP A 160 -19.90 24.33 6.75
C ASP A 160 -19.71 25.75 7.31
N LEU A 161 -20.69 26.64 7.05
CA LEU A 161 -20.76 27.98 7.64
C LEU A 161 -21.59 27.97 8.93
N LEU A 162 -22.72 27.25 8.95
CA LEU A 162 -23.58 27.12 10.13
C LEU A 162 -22.91 26.36 11.28
N THR A 163 -22.14 25.32 11.00
CA THR A 163 -21.38 24.56 12.03
C THR A 163 -20.37 25.43 12.80
N ARG A 164 -19.85 26.51 12.19
CA ARG A 164 -19.01 27.49 12.88
C ARG A 164 -19.78 28.42 13.82
N ILE A 165 -21.10 28.49 13.65
CA ILE A 165 -22.04 29.27 14.48
C ILE A 165 -22.64 28.36 15.57
N THR A 166 -22.85 27.07 15.28
CA THR A 166 -23.43 26.09 16.21
C THR A 166 -22.41 25.33 17.06
N ASP A 167 -21.11 25.67 17.01
CA ASP A 167 -20.04 25.14 17.89
C ASP A 167 -20.32 25.41 19.40
N THR A 168 -21.41 26.12 19.73
CA THR A 168 -21.98 26.29 21.07
C THR A 168 -22.92 25.16 21.53
N LYS A 169 -23.35 24.20 20.68
CA LYS A 169 -24.21 23.07 21.13
C LYS A 169 -24.26 21.82 20.21
N SER A 170 -23.78 20.71 20.79
CA SER A 170 -24.22 19.30 20.63
C SER A 170 -24.28 18.62 19.26
N ASP A 171 -23.55 17.51 19.18
CA ASP A 171 -23.59 16.39 18.23
C ASP A 171 -24.87 16.18 17.41
N TRP A 172 -24.70 15.99 16.09
CA TRP A 172 -25.54 15.10 15.26
C TRP A 172 -24.71 14.44 14.15
N ASN A 173 -24.97 13.15 13.90
CA ASN A 173 -24.33 12.39 12.82
C ASN A 173 -25.07 12.62 11.49
N VAL A 174 -24.31 12.91 10.44
CA VAL A 174 -24.69 12.68 9.04
C VAL A 174 -23.46 12.16 8.30
N GLU A 175 -23.59 11.02 7.62
CA GLU A 175 -22.63 10.58 6.59
C GLU A 175 -23.22 10.96 5.23
N ASN A 176 -22.46 11.68 4.41
CA ASN A 176 -22.99 12.26 3.17
C ASN A 176 -23.16 11.20 2.08
N GLU A 177 -24.31 11.22 1.41
CA GLU A 177 -24.60 10.29 0.31
C GLU A 177 -23.71 10.51 -0.92
N GLU A 178 -23.25 11.74 -1.19
CA GLU A 178 -22.25 12.02 -2.25
C GLU A 178 -20.93 11.28 -2.01
N ASP A 179 -20.37 11.34 -0.80
CA ASP A 179 -19.13 10.62 -0.44
C ASP A 179 -19.29 9.10 -0.59
N LEU A 180 -20.50 8.57 -0.35
CA LEU A 180 -20.83 7.16 -0.54
C LEU A 180 -21.06 6.79 -2.01
N GLU A 181 -21.61 7.70 -2.84
CA GLU A 181 -21.83 7.43 -4.25
C GLU A 181 -20.51 7.40 -5.03
N ASP A 182 -19.58 8.31 -4.75
CA ASP A 182 -18.26 8.28 -5.38
C ASP A 182 -17.46 7.04 -4.93
N GLN A 183 -17.52 6.64 -3.65
CA GLN A 183 -17.00 5.34 -3.18
C GLN A 183 -17.73 4.12 -3.78
N ARG A 184 -18.91 4.29 -4.38
CA ARG A 184 -19.62 3.25 -5.16
C ARG A 184 -19.31 3.35 -6.66
N LYS A 185 -18.74 4.45 -7.16
CA LYS A 185 -18.24 4.59 -8.54
C LYS A 185 -16.82 4.07 -8.65
N GLU A 186 -15.95 4.38 -7.68
CA GLU A 186 -14.58 3.85 -7.59
C GLU A 186 -14.62 2.32 -7.61
N ARG A 187 -15.33 1.66 -6.67
CA ARG A 187 -15.47 0.18 -6.66
C ARG A 187 -16.01 -0.42 -7.95
N ARG A 188 -17.05 0.16 -8.57
CA ARG A 188 -17.62 -0.33 -9.84
C ARG A 188 -16.74 -0.07 -11.08
N ASN A 189 -15.63 0.63 -10.91
CA ASN A 189 -14.56 0.74 -11.90
C ASN A 189 -13.40 -0.21 -11.56
N GLU A 190 -13.07 -0.36 -10.27
CA GLU A 190 -12.07 -1.33 -9.78
C GLU A 190 -12.47 -2.77 -10.11
N GLU A 191 -13.72 -3.17 -9.84
CA GLU A 191 -14.32 -4.47 -10.21
C GLU A 191 -14.14 -4.76 -11.72
N LYS A 192 -14.28 -3.74 -12.57
CA LYS A 192 -14.13 -3.87 -14.03
C LYS A 192 -12.68 -3.91 -14.50
N GLU A 193 -11.75 -3.26 -13.82
CA GLU A 193 -10.33 -3.41 -14.13
C GLU A 193 -9.81 -4.78 -13.69
N GLU A 194 -10.34 -5.35 -12.61
CA GLU A 194 -10.04 -6.72 -12.17
C GLU A 194 -10.56 -7.76 -13.19
N ASP A 195 -11.85 -7.69 -13.58
CA ASP A 195 -12.42 -8.49 -14.69
C ASP A 195 -11.58 -8.40 -15.98
N LEU A 196 -11.18 -7.17 -16.37
CA LEU A 196 -10.39 -6.93 -17.58
C LEU A 196 -8.95 -7.41 -17.46
N GLU A 197 -8.34 -7.46 -16.26
CA GLU A 197 -7.01 -8.02 -16.08
C GLU A 197 -7.04 -9.55 -16.11
N ASP A 198 -8.07 -10.20 -15.53
CA ASP A 198 -8.21 -11.65 -15.57
C ASP A 198 -8.52 -12.15 -16.98
N GLN A 199 -9.40 -11.48 -17.74
CA GLN A 199 -9.55 -11.72 -19.18
C GLN A 199 -8.27 -11.45 -20.00
N ARG A 200 -7.29 -10.71 -19.46
CA ARG A 200 -5.96 -10.55 -20.08
C ARG A 200 -4.96 -11.60 -19.58
N LYS A 201 -5.19 -12.28 -18.45
CA LYS A 201 -4.38 -13.42 -17.99
C LYS A 201 -4.78 -14.68 -18.73
N GLU A 202 -6.09 -14.89 -18.91
CA GLU A 202 -6.68 -16.04 -19.62
C GLU A 202 -6.16 -16.15 -21.06
N ARG A 203 -6.33 -15.10 -21.88
CA ARG A 203 -5.75 -15.04 -23.25
C ARG A 203 -4.24 -15.28 -23.30
N ARG A 204 -3.47 -14.72 -22.35
CA ARG A 204 -2.02 -14.95 -22.24
C ARG A 204 -1.65 -16.35 -21.70
N ASN A 205 -2.62 -17.20 -21.38
CA ASN A 205 -2.42 -18.61 -21.12
C ASN A 205 -2.87 -19.43 -22.33
N GLU A 206 -4.00 -19.09 -22.97
CA GLU A 206 -4.45 -19.67 -24.25
C GLU A 206 -3.34 -19.57 -25.32
N GLU A 207 -2.79 -18.36 -25.54
CA GLU A 207 -1.65 -18.10 -26.44
C GLU A 207 -0.43 -19.01 -26.14
N LYS A 208 -0.19 -19.34 -24.86
CA LYS A 208 0.94 -20.19 -24.46
C LYS A 208 0.65 -21.68 -24.59
N GLU A 209 -0.60 -22.11 -24.44
CA GLU A 209 -0.97 -23.51 -24.67
C GLU A 209 -0.94 -23.82 -26.17
N GLU A 210 -1.29 -22.86 -27.03
CA GLU A 210 -1.11 -22.94 -28.50
C GLU A 210 0.38 -23.03 -28.88
N ASP A 211 1.23 -22.10 -28.41
CA ASP A 211 2.71 -22.17 -28.56
C ASP A 211 3.27 -23.53 -28.11
N LEU A 212 2.82 -24.04 -26.95
CA LEU A 212 3.29 -25.31 -26.39
C LEU A 212 2.76 -26.54 -27.14
N GLU A 213 1.59 -26.47 -27.78
CA GLU A 213 1.10 -27.55 -28.62
C GLU A 213 1.88 -27.64 -29.93
N ASP A 214 2.20 -26.50 -30.56
CA ASP A 214 2.98 -26.47 -31.79
C ASP A 214 4.43 -26.93 -31.56
N GLN A 215 5.07 -26.50 -30.47
CA GLN A 215 6.35 -27.07 -30.01
C GLN A 215 6.27 -28.57 -29.65
N ARG A 216 5.07 -29.15 -29.47
CA ARG A 216 4.87 -30.61 -29.32
C ARG A 216 4.53 -31.28 -30.65
N LYS A 217 4.09 -30.57 -31.68
CA LYS A 217 3.91 -31.10 -33.04
C LYS A 217 5.25 -31.18 -33.75
N GLU A 218 6.07 -30.15 -33.62
CA GLU A 218 7.41 -30.04 -34.22
C GLU A 218 8.33 -31.17 -33.77
N ARG A 219 8.56 -31.34 -32.45
CA ARG A 219 9.32 -32.48 -31.89
C ARG A 219 8.82 -33.86 -32.32
N ARG A 220 7.51 -34.07 -32.38
CA ARG A 220 6.90 -35.33 -32.88
C ARG A 220 7.02 -35.51 -34.40
N ASN A 221 7.59 -34.57 -35.12
CA ASN A 221 8.00 -34.75 -36.51
C ASN A 221 9.52 -34.96 -36.58
N GLU A 222 10.32 -34.22 -35.81
CA GLU A 222 11.77 -34.45 -35.65
C GLU A 222 12.06 -35.91 -35.24
N GLU A 223 11.40 -36.42 -34.18
CA GLU A 223 11.49 -37.81 -33.72
C GLU A 223 11.20 -38.83 -34.83
N LYS A 224 10.25 -38.53 -35.73
CA LYS A 224 9.89 -39.41 -36.86
C LYS A 224 10.89 -39.35 -38.00
N GLU A 225 11.51 -38.19 -38.25
CA GLU A 225 12.55 -38.09 -39.27
C GLU A 225 13.83 -38.80 -38.82
N GLU A 226 14.15 -38.77 -37.53
CA GLU A 226 15.23 -39.55 -36.93
C GLU A 226 14.97 -41.08 -37.02
N ASP A 227 13.79 -41.55 -36.58
CA ASP A 227 13.33 -42.94 -36.76
C ASP A 227 13.42 -43.40 -38.24
N LEU A 228 12.97 -42.55 -39.18
CA LEU A 228 13.00 -42.86 -40.62
C LEU A 228 14.41 -42.82 -41.21
N GLU A 229 15.34 -42.06 -40.63
CA GLU A 229 16.74 -42.08 -41.06
C GLU A 229 17.47 -43.32 -40.54
N ASP A 230 17.22 -43.74 -39.31
CA ASP A 230 17.83 -44.95 -38.74
C ASP A 230 17.32 -46.22 -39.45
N GLN A 231 16.01 -46.32 -39.73
CA GLN A 231 15.47 -47.36 -40.61
C GLN A 231 16.02 -47.30 -42.06
N ARG A 232 16.65 -46.20 -42.49
CA ARG A 232 17.37 -46.14 -43.79
C ARG A 232 18.85 -46.51 -43.63
N LYS A 233 19.45 -46.34 -42.45
CA LYS A 233 20.81 -46.80 -42.13
C LYS A 233 20.85 -48.33 -41.99
N GLU A 234 19.88 -48.91 -41.29
CA GLU A 234 19.77 -50.37 -41.10
C GLU A 234 19.69 -51.11 -42.44
N ARG A 235 18.71 -50.79 -43.29
CA ARG A 235 18.56 -51.40 -44.63
C ARG A 235 19.81 -51.27 -45.51
N ARG A 236 20.53 -50.14 -45.46
CA ARG A 236 21.81 -49.94 -46.18
C ARG A 236 22.98 -50.75 -45.62
N ASN A 237 22.85 -51.34 -44.43
CA ASN A 237 23.82 -52.25 -43.85
C ASN A 237 23.43 -53.71 -44.15
N GLU A 238 22.14 -54.03 -44.16
CA GLU A 238 21.61 -55.31 -44.64
C GLU A 238 21.97 -55.54 -46.12
N GLU A 239 21.70 -54.55 -47.00
CA GLU A 239 22.08 -54.53 -48.42
C GLU A 239 23.60 -54.63 -48.69
N LYS A 240 24.45 -54.62 -47.65
CA LYS A 240 25.91 -54.77 -47.73
C LYS A 240 26.42 -56.03 -47.03
N GLY A 241 25.54 -56.89 -46.53
CA GLY A 241 25.87 -58.14 -45.85
C GLY A 241 25.72 -59.40 -46.70
N GLU A 242 25.33 -59.28 -47.98
CA GLU A 242 24.95 -60.41 -48.84
C GLU A 242 25.91 -60.68 -50.03
N ASP A 243 27.08 -60.02 -50.09
CA ASP A 243 28.20 -60.26 -51.05
C ASP A 243 29.39 -61.00 -50.37
#